data_AF-A0A2C9L604-F1
#
_entry.id   AF-A0A2C9L604-F1
#
_cell.length_a   1.000
_cell.length_b   1.000
_cell.length_c   1.000
_cell.angle_alpha   90.00
_cell.angle_beta   90.00
_cell.angle_gamma   90.00
#
_symmetry.space_group_name_H-M   'P 1'
#
loop_
_entity.id
_entity.type
_entity.pdbx_description
1 polymer ?
#
loop_
_entity_poly.entity_id
_entity_poly.type
_entity_poly.pdbx_seq_one_letter_code
_entity_poly.pdbx_strand_id
1 'polypeptide(L)'
;MTCTSESPLEARTSTNLLTTKTSTRIGTWNIRILYDSGRINKVASEMRKYKIKVLGLSETRWNGSGLSNLTTGESIIYSGHEDLDHDLTQGVALLLSRETFKALLGWEPVSSRLMTARFNAKGRKTTIIQCYAPTNAEPEEENEEFYNALQSVLEKTTKNDIKKLTKVLKLYKDATSAVYFNNNIGDWFKATVEI
;
A
#
# COMPACT_ATOMS: atom_id res chain seq x y z
N MET A 1 30.65 19.51 -5.24
CA MET A 1 29.74 20.13 -6.23
C MET A 1 28.39 19.46 -6.09
N THR A 2 27.40 20.23 -5.68
CA THR A 2 26.00 19.80 -5.52
C THR A 2 25.38 19.54 -6.89
N CYS A 3 24.92 18.32 -7.14
CA CYS A 3 24.04 18.05 -8.28
C CYS A 3 22.60 18.24 -7.83
N THR A 4 22.06 19.38 -8.24
CA THR A 4 20.67 19.80 -8.20
C THR A 4 19.81 18.83 -9.01
N SER A 5 18.74 18.31 -8.43
CA SER A 5 17.62 17.76 -9.20
C SER A 5 16.31 18.27 -8.59
N GLU A 6 15.90 19.45 -9.04
CA GLU A 6 14.51 19.86 -8.90
C GLU A 6 13.79 19.56 -10.22
N SER A 7 12.67 18.85 -10.13
CA SER A 7 11.44 19.39 -10.68
C SER A 7 10.31 19.10 -9.69
N PRO A 8 9.55 20.10 -9.22
CA PRO A 8 8.34 19.88 -8.44
C PRO A 8 7.36 19.05 -9.27
N LEU A 9 6.66 18.08 -8.65
CA LEU A 9 5.46 17.50 -9.23
C LEU A 9 4.56 18.66 -9.71
N GLU A 10 4.52 18.89 -11.02
CA GLU A 10 3.69 19.94 -11.62
C GLU A 10 2.27 19.81 -11.11
N ALA A 11 1.65 20.97 -10.88
CA ALA A 11 0.33 21.17 -10.30
C ALA A 11 -0.76 20.35 -11.02
N ARG A 12 -0.86 19.06 -10.68
CA ARG A 12 -1.99 18.22 -11.03
C ARG A 12 -3.20 18.82 -10.33
N THR A 13 -4.20 19.25 -11.09
CA THR A 13 -5.50 19.63 -10.55
C THR A 13 -5.98 18.49 -9.66
N SER A 14 -5.91 18.68 -8.35
CA SER A 14 -6.07 17.60 -7.40
C SER A 14 -7.52 17.11 -7.45
N THR A 15 -7.76 15.99 -8.12
CA THR A 15 -9.08 15.38 -8.18
C THR A 15 -9.37 14.70 -6.85
N ASN A 16 -10.51 15.03 -6.24
CA ASN A 16 -10.96 14.38 -5.02
C ASN A 16 -11.37 12.93 -5.32
N LEU A 17 -10.56 11.93 -4.93
CA LEU A 17 -10.87 10.52 -5.15
C LEU A 17 -11.90 9.98 -4.15
N LEU A 18 -11.72 10.32 -2.88
CA LEU A 18 -12.47 9.79 -1.76
C LEU A 18 -13.60 10.79 -1.47
N THR A 19 -14.74 10.60 -2.13
CA THR A 19 -15.92 11.45 -1.89
C THR A 19 -16.88 10.76 -0.94
N THR A 20 -17.52 11.52 -0.05
CA THR A 20 -18.54 11.03 0.90
C THR A 20 -19.78 10.42 0.24
N LYS A 21 -19.92 10.55 -1.08
CA LYS A 21 -21.07 10.06 -1.85
C LYS A 21 -20.80 8.74 -2.58
N THR A 22 -19.54 8.31 -2.69
CA THR A 22 -19.16 7.13 -3.48
C THR A 22 -18.21 6.25 -2.70
N SER A 23 -18.62 5.01 -2.44
CA SER A 23 -17.74 4.08 -1.74
C SER A 23 -16.48 3.78 -2.56
N THR A 24 -15.33 3.90 -1.91
CA THR A 24 -14.05 3.51 -2.47
C THR A 24 -13.70 2.10 -2.04
N ARG A 25 -13.46 1.22 -3.01
CA ARG A 25 -13.08 -0.17 -2.75
C ARG A 25 -11.56 -0.26 -2.60
N ILE A 26 -11.13 -0.74 -1.44
CA ILE A 26 -9.73 -1.05 -1.16
C ILE A 26 -9.64 -2.56 -0.97
N GLY A 27 -8.63 -3.18 -1.58
CA GLY A 27 -8.33 -4.60 -1.42
C GLY A 27 -6.89 -4.79 -0.94
N THR A 28 -6.59 -5.97 -0.43
CA THR A 28 -5.22 -6.44 -0.25
C THR A 28 -5.04 -7.75 -1.02
N TRP A 29 -3.83 -8.11 -1.41
CA TRP A 29 -3.51 -9.40 -2.03
C TRP A 29 -2.05 -9.78 -1.78
N ASN A 30 -1.84 -10.89 -1.07
CA ASN A 30 -0.53 -11.55 -1.04
C ASN A 30 -0.26 -12.25 -2.38
N ILE A 31 0.60 -11.66 -3.22
CA ILE A 31 0.86 -12.14 -4.58
C ILE A 31 1.96 -13.21 -4.63
N ARG A 32 2.74 -13.34 -3.55
CA ARG A 32 3.94 -14.17 -3.40
C ARG A 32 5.10 -13.84 -4.34
N ILE A 33 4.88 -13.55 -5.64
CA ILE A 33 5.92 -13.18 -6.62
C ILE A 33 5.34 -12.29 -7.73
N LEU A 34 5.84 -11.06 -7.87
CA LEU A 34 5.40 -10.09 -8.89
C LEU A 34 6.42 -9.86 -10.04
N TYR A 35 7.54 -10.59 -10.09
CA TYR A 35 8.61 -10.39 -11.11
C TYR A 35 8.15 -10.49 -12.57
N ASP A 36 7.08 -11.21 -12.85
CA ASP A 36 6.57 -11.37 -14.21
C ASP A 36 5.59 -10.23 -14.58
N SER A 37 5.96 -9.45 -15.60
CA SER A 37 5.12 -8.40 -16.19
C SER A 37 3.74 -8.92 -16.66
N GLY A 38 3.61 -10.21 -16.99
CA GLY A 38 2.32 -10.84 -17.27
C GLY A 38 1.42 -10.93 -16.04
N ARG A 39 1.99 -11.17 -14.86
CA ARG A 39 1.24 -11.29 -13.60
C ARG A 39 0.69 -9.96 -13.13
N ILE A 40 1.49 -8.89 -13.18
CA ILE A 40 1.02 -7.57 -12.74
C ILE A 40 -0.14 -7.07 -13.62
N ASN A 41 -0.12 -7.37 -14.92
CA ASN A 41 -1.24 -7.07 -15.82
C ASN A 41 -2.50 -7.88 -15.48
N LYS A 42 -2.35 -9.14 -15.06
CA LYS A 42 -3.46 -9.96 -14.57
C LYS A 42 -4.04 -9.41 -13.26
N VAL A 43 -3.19 -9.00 -12.32
CA VAL A 43 -3.62 -8.33 -11.08
C VAL A 43 -4.38 -7.04 -11.39
N ALA A 44 -3.88 -6.22 -12.32
CA ALA A 44 -4.58 -5.01 -12.77
C ALA A 44 -5.94 -5.33 -13.42
N SER A 45 -6.03 -6.42 -14.18
CA SER A 45 -7.31 -6.89 -14.75
C SER A 45 -8.32 -7.27 -13.66
N GLU A 46 -7.91 -8.01 -12.64
CA GLU A 46 -8.79 -8.36 -11.50
C GLU A 46 -9.18 -7.10 -10.71
N MET A 47 -8.24 -6.19 -10.47
CA MET A 47 -8.51 -4.90 -9.83
C MET A 47 -9.63 -4.14 -10.55
N ARG A 48 -9.58 -4.06 -11.90
CA ARG A 48 -10.64 -3.45 -12.71
C ARG A 48 -11.96 -4.21 -12.63
N LYS A 49 -11.93 -5.54 -12.77
CA LYS A 49 -13.12 -6.41 -12.71
C LYS A 49 -13.88 -6.23 -11.40
N TYR A 50 -13.17 -6.18 -10.27
CA TYR A 50 -13.77 -5.98 -8.94
C TYR A 50 -14.01 -4.50 -8.58
N LYS A 51 -13.67 -3.57 -9.48
CA LYS A 51 -13.78 -2.11 -9.30
C LYS A 51 -13.00 -1.63 -8.07
N ILE A 52 -11.88 -2.26 -7.78
CA ILE A 52 -10.96 -1.89 -6.69
C ILE A 52 -10.18 -0.65 -7.15
N LYS A 53 -10.05 0.34 -6.26
CA LYS A 53 -9.40 1.63 -6.54
C LYS A 53 -7.98 1.69 -5.98
N VAL A 54 -7.77 1.03 -4.83
CA VAL A 54 -6.45 0.80 -4.22
C VAL A 54 -6.32 -0.68 -3.90
N LEU A 55 -5.26 -1.32 -4.37
CA LEU A 55 -4.95 -2.70 -4.05
C LEU A 55 -3.58 -2.78 -3.38
N GLY A 56 -3.55 -3.14 -2.10
CA GLY A 56 -2.33 -3.41 -1.38
C GLY A 56 -1.77 -4.79 -1.72
N LEU A 57 -0.51 -4.86 -2.07
CA LEU A 57 0.19 -6.10 -2.39
C LEU A 57 1.24 -6.38 -1.33
N SER A 58 1.44 -7.66 -1.01
CA SER A 58 2.52 -8.13 -0.14
C SER A 58 3.26 -9.30 -0.78
N GLU A 59 4.49 -9.54 -0.32
CA GLU A 59 5.41 -10.51 -0.91
C GLU A 59 5.65 -10.21 -2.41
N THR A 60 5.88 -8.94 -2.76
CA THR A 60 6.12 -8.54 -4.17
C THR A 60 7.48 -9.03 -4.67
N ARG A 61 8.45 -9.18 -3.76
CA ARG A 61 9.85 -9.56 -4.01
C ARG A 61 10.62 -8.57 -4.88
N TRP A 62 10.13 -7.34 -4.99
CA TRP A 62 10.85 -6.29 -5.72
C TRP A 62 11.90 -5.67 -4.80
N ASN A 63 13.01 -5.23 -5.39
CA ASN A 63 14.09 -4.61 -4.66
C ASN A 63 14.03 -3.08 -4.75
N GLY A 64 14.56 -2.43 -3.74
CA GLY A 64 14.49 -0.98 -3.55
C GLY A 64 13.06 -0.49 -3.42
N SER A 65 12.87 0.80 -3.68
CA SER A 65 11.57 1.45 -3.68
C SER A 65 11.38 2.26 -4.96
N GLY A 66 10.14 2.43 -5.39
CA GLY A 66 9.88 3.17 -6.61
C GLY A 66 8.43 3.31 -7.00
N LEU A 67 8.24 3.99 -8.12
CA LEU A 67 6.97 4.18 -8.81
C LEU A 67 7.12 3.62 -10.23
N SER A 68 6.15 2.87 -10.70
CA SER A 68 6.07 2.42 -12.09
C SER A 68 4.66 2.52 -12.64
N ASN A 69 4.55 2.79 -13.93
CA ASN A 69 3.26 2.83 -14.64
C ASN A 69 3.09 1.55 -15.44
N LEU A 70 1.92 0.92 -15.32
CA LEU A 70 1.55 -0.21 -16.16
C LEU A 70 1.07 0.29 -17.52
N THR A 71 1.22 -0.52 -18.56
CA THR A 71 0.68 -0.25 -19.90
C THR A 71 -0.85 -0.14 -19.90
N THR A 72 -1.51 -0.80 -18.94
CA THR A 72 -2.95 -0.71 -18.72
C THR A 72 -3.38 0.61 -18.03
N GLY A 73 -2.41 1.40 -17.56
CA GLY A 73 -2.55 2.76 -17.05
C GLY A 73 -2.77 2.89 -15.54
N GLU A 74 -2.85 1.79 -14.80
CA GLU A 74 -2.65 1.80 -13.35
C GLU A 74 -1.20 2.15 -12.99
N SER A 75 -0.98 2.65 -11.78
CA SER A 75 0.34 2.98 -11.26
C SER A 75 0.61 2.13 -10.03
N ILE A 76 1.82 1.60 -9.90
CA ILE A 76 2.27 0.85 -8.74
C ILE A 76 3.36 1.64 -8.01
N ILE A 77 3.19 1.84 -6.71
CA ILE A 77 4.24 2.28 -5.79
C ILE A 77 4.66 1.10 -4.94
N TYR A 78 5.95 0.95 -4.66
CA TYR A 78 6.46 -0.21 -3.95
C TYR A 78 7.63 0.14 -3.04
N SER A 79 7.79 -0.72 -2.03
CA SER A 79 8.91 -0.74 -1.10
C SER A 79 9.37 -2.19 -0.94
N GLY A 80 10.67 -2.41 -0.95
CA GLY A 80 11.31 -3.71 -0.96
C GLY A 80 12.69 -3.64 -0.33
N HIS A 81 13.38 -4.78 -0.29
CA HIS A 81 14.72 -4.85 0.29
C HIS A 81 15.75 -4.18 -0.63
N GLU A 82 16.77 -3.52 -0.07
CA GLU A 82 17.82 -2.90 -0.89
C GLU A 82 18.77 -3.96 -1.47
N ASP A 83 19.08 -4.99 -0.67
CA ASP A 83 20.00 -6.06 -1.09
C ASP A 83 19.35 -7.08 -2.03
N LEU A 84 20.12 -7.50 -3.04
CA LEU A 84 19.74 -8.53 -4.03
C LEU A 84 19.77 -9.95 -3.47
N ASP A 85 20.55 -10.20 -2.42
CA ASP A 85 20.85 -11.54 -1.88
C ASP A 85 20.00 -11.91 -0.65
N HIS A 86 19.11 -11.02 -0.21
CA HIS A 86 18.26 -11.26 0.96
C HIS A 86 17.05 -12.12 0.61
N ASP A 87 16.47 -12.78 1.63
CA ASP A 87 15.32 -13.65 1.44
C ASP A 87 14.21 -12.91 0.69
N LEU A 88 13.91 -13.41 -0.52
CA LEU A 88 12.94 -12.85 -1.45
C LEU A 88 11.50 -13.04 -0.94
N THR A 89 11.22 -12.91 0.35
CA THR A 89 9.90 -13.10 0.97
C THR A 89 9.26 -11.77 1.37
N GLN A 90 10.02 -10.68 1.26
CA GLN A 90 9.60 -9.33 1.66
C GLN A 90 9.09 -8.51 0.46
N GLY A 91 8.67 -7.28 0.73
CA GLY A 91 8.16 -6.35 -0.27
C GLY A 91 6.68 -6.08 -0.14
N VAL A 92 6.34 -4.80 -0.17
CA VAL A 92 4.97 -4.28 -0.18
C VAL A 92 4.77 -3.33 -1.35
N ALA A 93 3.55 -3.28 -1.88
CA ALA A 93 3.20 -2.31 -2.90
C ALA A 93 1.75 -1.86 -2.78
N LEU A 94 1.44 -0.73 -3.40
CA LEU A 94 0.08 -0.31 -3.66
C LEU A 94 -0.10 -0.17 -5.18
N LEU A 95 -1.02 -0.94 -5.75
CA LEU A 95 -1.50 -0.75 -7.11
C LEU A 95 -2.70 0.20 -7.08
N LEU A 96 -2.61 1.28 -7.84
CA LEU A 96 -3.53 2.41 -7.81
C LEU A 96 -4.21 2.55 -9.17
N SER A 97 -5.53 2.72 -9.16
CA SER A 97 -6.26 3.07 -10.38
C SER A 97 -5.81 4.44 -10.90
N ARG A 98 -6.03 4.72 -12.19
CA ARG A 98 -5.71 6.03 -12.82
C ARG A 98 -6.24 7.22 -12.01
N GLU A 99 -7.48 7.13 -11.55
CA GLU A 99 -8.13 8.18 -10.75
C GLU A 99 -7.51 8.31 -9.37
N THR A 100 -7.18 7.17 -8.76
CA THR A 100 -6.59 7.14 -7.42
C THR A 100 -5.18 7.70 -7.42
N PHE A 101 -4.40 7.40 -8.44
CA PHE A 101 -3.07 7.95 -8.61
C PHE A 101 -3.08 9.47 -8.78
N LYS A 102 -4.10 10.04 -9.45
CA LYS A 102 -4.26 11.51 -9.53
C LYS A 102 -4.53 12.18 -8.19
N ALA A 103 -5.10 11.44 -7.24
CA ALA A 103 -5.34 11.92 -5.89
C ALA A 103 -4.17 11.67 -4.95
N LEU A 104 -3.11 10.97 -5.37
CA LEU A 104 -1.94 10.74 -4.53
C LEU A 104 -1.23 12.08 -4.27
N LEU A 105 -1.11 12.45 -2.99
CA LEU A 105 -0.40 13.64 -2.52
C LEU A 105 1.09 13.35 -2.26
N GLY A 106 1.41 12.12 -1.87
CA GLY A 106 2.76 11.67 -1.56
C GLY A 106 2.75 10.24 -1.03
N TRP A 107 3.90 9.59 -1.05
CA TRP A 107 4.10 8.25 -0.50
C TRP A 107 5.51 8.14 0.08
N GLU A 108 5.70 7.22 1.02
CA GLU A 108 6.96 7.03 1.73
C GLU A 108 7.21 5.53 1.94
N PRO A 109 8.32 4.97 1.43
CA PRO A 109 8.81 3.66 1.83
C PRO A 109 9.42 3.77 3.24
N VAL A 110 8.92 2.99 4.19
CA VAL A 110 9.40 3.02 5.58
C VAL A 110 10.33 1.85 5.86
N SER A 111 9.98 0.68 5.34
CA SER A 111 10.84 -0.50 5.28
C SER A 111 10.41 -1.41 4.13
N SER A 112 11.12 -2.51 3.90
CA SER A 112 10.72 -3.55 2.94
C SER A 112 9.33 -4.13 3.21
N ARG A 113 8.82 -4.01 4.45
CA ARG A 113 7.54 -4.55 4.91
C ARG A 113 6.50 -3.47 5.23
N LEU A 114 6.83 -2.18 5.10
CA LEU A 114 5.97 -1.07 5.52
C LEU A 114 6.11 0.13 4.57
N MET A 115 4.99 0.66 4.08
CA MET A 115 4.96 1.91 3.33
C MET A 115 3.69 2.71 3.60
N THR A 116 3.73 4.02 3.33
CA THR A 116 2.58 4.91 3.45
C THR A 116 2.27 5.61 2.14
N ALA A 117 1.00 5.93 1.91
CA ALA A 117 0.53 6.71 0.79
C ALA A 117 -0.60 7.64 1.23
N ARG A 118 -0.45 8.94 0.99
CA ARG A 118 -1.41 9.96 1.37
C ARG A 118 -2.18 10.43 0.15
N PHE A 119 -3.50 10.51 0.26
CA PHE A 119 -4.41 10.84 -0.82
C PHE A 119 -5.26 12.07 -0.49
N ASN A 120 -5.52 12.87 -1.52
CA ASN A 120 -6.52 13.92 -1.47
C ASN A 120 -7.92 13.32 -1.61
N ALA A 121 -8.81 13.87 -0.80
CA ALA A 121 -10.11 13.32 -0.52
C ALA A 121 -11.06 14.49 -0.24
N LYS A 122 -12.32 14.36 -0.65
CA LYS A 122 -13.31 15.41 -0.46
C LYS A 122 -13.65 15.51 1.02
N GLY A 123 -13.05 16.49 1.71
CA GLY A 123 -13.31 16.79 3.12
C GLY A 123 -12.07 16.58 4.00
N ARG A 124 -11.54 15.35 4.07
CA ARG A 124 -10.36 15.03 4.88
C ARG A 124 -9.39 14.14 4.12
N LYS A 125 -8.11 14.55 4.08
CA LYS A 125 -7.02 13.75 3.52
C LYS A 125 -7.00 12.35 4.14
N THR A 126 -6.63 11.35 3.36
CA THR A 126 -6.59 9.95 3.80
C THR A 126 -5.19 9.41 3.66
N THR A 127 -4.67 8.75 4.68
CA THR A 127 -3.39 8.05 4.62
C THR A 127 -3.65 6.55 4.66
N ILE A 128 -3.15 5.83 3.66
CA ILE A 128 -3.13 4.38 3.58
C ILE A 128 -1.75 3.90 4.01
N ILE A 129 -1.71 3.00 4.97
CA ILE A 129 -0.50 2.35 5.47
C ILE A 129 -0.58 0.90 5.00
N GLN A 130 0.31 0.51 4.09
CA GLN A 130 0.41 -0.85 3.60
C GLN A 130 1.54 -1.56 4.32
N CYS A 131 1.23 -2.69 4.95
CA CYS A 131 2.24 -3.48 5.63
C CYS A 131 2.03 -4.98 5.52
N TYR A 132 3.14 -5.71 5.68
CA TYR A 132 3.17 -7.15 5.81
C TYR A 132 3.88 -7.51 7.12
N ALA A 133 3.17 -8.17 8.04
CA ALA A 133 3.77 -8.49 9.33
C ALA A 133 4.89 -9.53 9.17
N PRO A 134 5.99 -9.41 9.95
CA PRO A 134 6.98 -10.47 10.04
C PRO A 134 6.33 -11.77 10.52
N THR A 135 6.95 -12.91 10.20
CA THR A 135 6.43 -14.23 10.59
C THR A 135 7.00 -14.67 11.93
N ASN A 136 6.38 -15.65 12.58
CA ASN A 136 6.88 -16.22 13.85
C ASN A 136 8.26 -16.90 13.71
N ALA A 137 8.75 -17.11 12.49
CA ALA A 137 10.08 -17.65 12.23
C ALA A 137 11.16 -16.57 12.18
N GLU A 138 10.78 -15.29 12.12
CA GLU A 138 11.70 -14.16 12.11
C GLU A 138 12.24 -13.89 13.53
N PRO A 139 13.45 -13.34 13.65
CA PRO A 139 14.00 -12.93 14.95
C PRO A 139 13.07 -11.98 15.72
N GLU A 140 13.12 -12.04 17.05
CA GLU A 140 12.34 -11.13 17.91
C GLU A 140 12.68 -9.66 17.66
N GLU A 141 13.96 -9.37 17.39
CA GLU A 141 14.45 -8.04 17.03
C GLU A 141 13.75 -7.49 15.76
N GLU A 142 13.65 -8.28 14.68
CA GLU A 142 12.93 -7.87 13.46
C GLU A 142 11.43 -7.62 13.72
N ASN A 143 10.84 -8.40 14.63
CA ASN A 143 9.45 -8.19 15.05
C ASN A 143 9.29 -6.85 15.77
N GLU A 144 10.13 -6.59 16.77
CA GLU A 144 10.11 -5.34 17.53
C GLU A 144 10.35 -4.13 16.64
N GLU A 145 11.36 -4.17 15.76
CA GLU A 145 11.67 -3.12 14.80
C GLU A 145 10.45 -2.80 13.91
N PHE A 146 9.79 -3.83 13.38
CA PHE A 146 8.59 -3.65 12.56
C PHE A 146 7.45 -2.98 13.34
N TYR A 147 7.15 -3.45 14.55
CA TYR A 147 6.05 -2.90 15.35
C TYR A 147 6.35 -1.48 15.85
N ASN A 148 7.60 -1.19 16.20
CA ASN A 148 8.05 0.16 16.55
C ASN A 148 7.93 1.13 15.37
N ALA A 149 8.36 0.71 14.17
CA ALA A 149 8.21 1.49 12.95
C ALA A 149 6.73 1.75 12.61
N LEU A 150 5.87 0.72 12.72
CA LEU A 150 4.44 0.84 12.50
C LEU A 150 3.79 1.82 13.48
N GLN A 151 4.15 1.74 14.76
CA GLN A 151 3.66 2.66 15.79
C GLN A 151 4.08 4.10 15.49
N SER A 152 5.36 4.32 15.14
CA SER A 152 5.86 5.64 14.74
C SER A 152 5.10 6.22 13.55
N VAL A 153 4.80 5.40 12.53
CA VAL A 153 3.99 5.81 11.36
C VAL A 153 2.57 6.18 11.76
N LEU A 154 1.94 5.37 12.62
CA LEU A 154 0.60 5.64 13.13
C LEU A 154 0.56 6.96 13.91
N GLU A 155 1.59 7.29 14.70
CA GLU A 155 1.69 8.53 15.45
C GLU A 155 1.98 9.75 14.57
N LYS A 156 2.93 9.63 13.63
CA LYS A 156 3.28 10.69 12.67
C LYS A 156 2.14 11.05 11.74
N THR A 157 1.29 10.09 11.39
CA THR A 157 0.14 10.34 10.51
C THR A 157 -0.78 11.38 11.16
N THR A 158 -0.97 12.52 10.47
CA THR A 158 -1.65 13.71 10.99
C THR A 158 -3.01 13.35 11.60
N LYS A 159 -3.31 13.89 12.80
CA LYS A 159 -4.56 13.61 13.53
C LYS A 159 -5.84 13.94 12.73
N ASN A 160 -5.73 14.85 11.76
CA ASN A 160 -6.83 15.26 10.89
C ASN A 160 -7.04 14.35 9.67
N ASP A 161 -6.12 13.43 9.41
CA ASP A 161 -6.23 12.49 8.30
C ASP A 161 -7.02 11.25 8.72
N ILE A 162 -7.81 10.73 7.78
CA ILE A 162 -8.41 9.41 7.93
C ILE A 162 -7.29 8.38 7.76
N LYS A 163 -7.03 7.56 8.79
CA LYS A 163 -6.00 6.50 8.76
C LYS A 163 -6.62 5.19 8.30
N LYS A 164 -6.01 4.55 7.30
CA LYS A 164 -6.41 3.23 6.79
C LYS A 164 -5.21 2.29 6.81
N LEU A 165 -5.29 1.24 7.62
CA LEU A 165 -4.25 0.21 7.68
C LEU A 165 -4.66 -0.98 6.82
N THR A 166 -3.87 -1.28 5.81
CA THR A 166 -3.98 -2.49 4.99
C THR A 166 -2.88 -3.46 5.44
N LYS A 167 -3.30 -4.51 6.17
CA LYS A 167 -2.41 -5.52 6.73
C LYS A 167 -2.68 -6.87 6.07
N VAL A 168 -1.63 -7.54 5.63
CA VAL A 168 -1.68 -8.98 5.36
C VAL A 168 -1.03 -9.67 6.55
N LEU A 169 -1.83 -10.39 7.34
CA LEU A 169 -1.37 -11.23 8.46
C LEU A 169 -1.24 -12.67 7.97
N LYS A 170 -0.09 -13.29 8.21
CA LYS A 170 0.10 -14.74 8.02
C LYS A 170 0.04 -15.39 9.40
N LEU A 171 -1.16 -15.54 9.95
CA LEU A 171 -1.39 -16.40 11.11
C LEU A 171 -1.81 -17.78 10.61
N TYR A 172 -1.34 -18.80 11.31
CA TYR A 172 -1.50 -20.22 11.02
C TYR A 172 -2.85 -20.60 10.37
N LYS A 173 -2.72 -21.34 9.26
CA LYS A 173 -3.68 -22.14 8.48
C LYS A 173 -5.04 -21.57 8.04
N ASP A 174 -5.66 -20.58 8.68
CA ASP A 174 -7.00 -20.13 8.27
C ASP A 174 -7.26 -18.62 8.36
N ALA A 175 -6.27 -17.81 8.77
CA ALA A 175 -6.45 -16.36 8.87
C ALA A 175 -6.14 -15.68 7.54
N THR A 176 -7.18 -15.07 7.00
CA THR A 176 -7.21 -14.62 5.63
C THR A 176 -7.41 -13.08 5.81
N SER A 177 -6.35 -12.26 5.66
CA SER A 177 -6.24 -10.76 5.63
C SER A 177 -7.33 -9.90 6.31
N ALA A 178 -6.93 -9.11 7.32
CA ALA A 178 -7.80 -8.14 8.01
C ALA A 178 -7.59 -6.69 7.53
N VAL A 179 -8.68 -5.97 7.29
CA VAL A 179 -8.71 -4.52 7.03
C VAL A 179 -9.37 -3.82 8.22
N TYR A 180 -8.67 -2.90 8.88
CA TYR A 180 -9.21 -2.21 10.06
C TYR A 180 -10.12 -1.04 9.68
N PHE A 181 -11.39 -1.14 10.06
CA PHE A 181 -12.33 -0.02 10.18
C PHE A 181 -13.06 -0.15 11.51
N ASN A 182 -12.79 0.78 12.45
CA ASN A 182 -13.37 0.80 13.80
C ASN A 182 -13.36 -0.57 14.53
N ASN A 183 -12.21 -0.91 15.13
CA ASN A 183 -12.06 -1.88 16.23
C ASN A 183 -12.67 -3.29 16.07
N ASN A 184 -13.01 -3.78 14.88
CA ASN A 184 -13.42 -5.18 14.71
C ASN A 184 -12.65 -5.85 13.56
N ILE A 185 -12.13 -7.05 13.85
CA ILE A 185 -11.37 -7.92 12.94
C ILE A 185 -12.36 -8.79 12.15
N GLY A 186 -12.15 -8.92 10.84
CA GLY A 186 -12.84 -9.91 10.01
C GLY A 186 -11.96 -10.37 8.85
N ASP A 187 -12.00 -11.67 8.59
CA ASP A 187 -11.30 -12.37 7.50
C ASP A 187 -11.79 -11.96 6.09
N TRP A 188 -10.89 -11.56 5.18
CA TRP A 188 -11.14 -10.96 3.84
C TRP A 188 -12.55 -10.47 3.62
N PHE A 189 -12.81 -9.27 4.12
CA PHE A 189 -14.00 -8.57 3.71
C PHE A 189 -13.63 -7.54 2.67
N LYS A 190 -14.36 -7.57 1.55
CA LYS A 190 -14.56 -6.43 0.66
C LYS A 190 -14.88 -5.21 1.54
N ALA A 191 -13.85 -4.44 1.89
CA ALA A 191 -14.03 -3.23 2.66
C ALA A 191 -14.58 -2.16 1.72
N THR A 192 -15.91 -2.02 1.74
CA THR A 192 -16.62 -0.93 1.08
C THR A 192 -16.52 0.26 2.03
N VAL A 193 -15.61 1.19 1.73
CA VAL A 193 -15.39 2.37 2.56
C VAL A 193 -16.43 3.41 2.20
N GLU A 194 -17.42 3.61 3.06
CA GLU A 194 -18.26 4.81 3.02
C GLU A 194 -17.52 5.90 3.82
N ILE A 195 -17.36 7.09 3.21
CA ILE A 195 -16.60 8.23 3.75
C ILE A 195 -17.57 9.24 4.35
#